data_AF-A0A2R6G840-F1
#
_entry.id   AF-A0A2R6G840-F1
#
_cell.length_a   1.000
_cell.length_b   1.000
_cell.length_c   1.000
_cell.angle_alpha   90.00
_cell.angle_beta   90.00
_cell.angle_gamma   90.00
#
_symmetry.space_group_name_H-M   'P 1'
#
loop_
_entity.id
_entity.type
_entity.pdbx_description
1 polymer ?
#
loop_
_entity_poly.entity_id
_entity_poly.type
_entity_poly.pdbx_seq_one_letter_code
_entity_poly.pdbx_strand_id
1 'polypeptide(L)'
;MPECTECGEYENLPYTCRRCRNTYCAEHRLPENHDCTGLEDWDNLSKRSNDGFENDDFAPEAREQTAERGESSIFDCSRLRKDIVASLIITILLIIPISLYLSGNYQGSFPDWIQVLGVIGSITLSIITIRLMRHR
;
A
#
# COMPACT_ATOMS: atom_id res chain seq x y z
N MET A 1 9.20 -34.53 1.39
CA MET A 1 8.84 -33.53 0.36
C MET A 1 7.34 -33.27 0.45
N PRO A 2 6.87 -32.06 0.11
CA PRO A 2 5.43 -31.81 0.01
C PRO A 2 4.85 -32.51 -1.23
N GLU A 3 3.68 -33.12 -1.04
CA GLU A 3 2.88 -33.78 -2.09
C GLU A 3 1.74 -32.85 -2.51
N CYS A 4 1.35 -32.90 -3.78
CA CYS A 4 0.18 -32.17 -4.26
C CYS A 4 -1.12 -32.80 -3.71
N THR A 5 -2.01 -31.99 -3.15
CA THR A 5 -3.30 -32.47 -2.62
C THR A 5 -4.26 -33.00 -3.69
N GLU A 6 -4.17 -32.53 -4.95
CA GLU A 6 -5.03 -33.01 -6.04
C GLU A 6 -4.49 -34.27 -6.71
N CYS A 7 -3.20 -34.27 -7.11
CA CYS A 7 -2.63 -35.38 -7.90
C CYS A 7 -1.73 -36.34 -7.12
N GLY A 8 -1.32 -35.98 -5.89
CA GLY A 8 -0.39 -36.78 -5.09
C GLY A 8 1.06 -36.76 -5.59
N GLU A 9 1.37 -35.98 -6.62
CA GLU A 9 2.72 -35.92 -7.19
C GLU A 9 3.70 -35.18 -6.27
N TYR A 10 4.95 -35.65 -6.24
CA TYR A 10 6.01 -35.04 -5.44
C TYR A 10 6.62 -33.86 -6.17
N GLU A 11 6.63 -32.70 -5.51
CA GLU A 11 7.13 -31.47 -6.13
C GLU A 11 8.27 -30.85 -5.33
N ASN A 12 9.23 -30.29 -6.06
CA ASN A 12 10.35 -29.57 -5.45
C ASN A 12 9.95 -28.14 -5.05
N LEU A 13 8.95 -27.56 -5.74
CA LEU A 13 8.42 -26.22 -5.48
C LEU A 13 6.93 -26.28 -5.11
N PRO A 14 6.59 -26.47 -3.82
CA PRO A 14 5.20 -26.44 -3.37
C PRO A 14 4.56 -25.06 -3.58
N TYR A 15 3.38 -25.02 -4.20
CA TYR A 15 2.56 -23.81 -4.26
C TYR A 15 1.44 -23.88 -3.21
N THR A 16 1.41 -22.93 -2.28
CA THR A 16 0.32 -22.85 -1.28
C THR A 16 -0.73 -21.84 -1.72
N CYS A 17 -1.97 -22.31 -1.92
CA CYS A 17 -3.08 -21.43 -2.28
C CYS A 17 -3.46 -20.52 -1.09
N ARG A 18 -3.60 -19.21 -1.33
CA ARG A 18 -3.94 -18.23 -0.28
C ARG A 18 -5.37 -18.35 0.25
N ARG A 19 -6.23 -19.08 -0.45
CA ARG A 19 -7.66 -19.21 -0.12
C ARG A 19 -7.96 -20.49 0.65
N CYS A 20 -7.60 -21.66 0.10
CA CYS A 20 -7.82 -22.95 0.77
C CYS A 20 -6.65 -23.41 1.66
N ARG A 21 -5.48 -22.76 1.60
CA ARG A 21 -4.26 -23.11 2.38
C ARG A 21 -3.69 -24.50 2.10
N ASN A 22 -4.14 -25.19 1.05
CA ASN A 22 -3.60 -26.46 0.58
C ASN A 22 -2.37 -26.25 -0.34
N THR A 23 -1.60 -27.33 -0.53
CA THR A 23 -0.38 -27.34 -1.33
C THR A 23 -0.59 -28.06 -2.66
N TYR A 24 -0.16 -27.43 -3.74
CA TYR A 24 -0.40 -27.88 -5.11
C TYR A 24 0.89 -27.85 -5.95
N CYS A 25 0.91 -28.66 -7.01
CA CYS A 25 1.97 -28.67 -8.01
C CYS A 25 1.86 -27.49 -8.99
N ALA A 26 2.83 -27.36 -9.89
CA ALA A 26 2.84 -26.29 -10.89
C ALA A 26 1.60 -26.30 -11.82
N GLU A 27 1.00 -27.47 -12.04
CA GLU A 27 -0.19 -27.66 -12.88
C GLU A 27 -1.50 -27.36 -12.14
N HIS A 28 -1.56 -27.64 -10.84
CA HIS A 28 -2.75 -27.41 -10.00
C HIS A 28 -2.69 -26.09 -9.19
N ARG A 29 -1.72 -25.21 -9.47
CA ARG A 29 -1.59 -23.92 -8.76
C ARG A 29 -2.76 -22.95 -9.02
N LEU A 30 -3.41 -23.07 -10.18
CA LEU A 30 -4.52 -22.20 -10.56
C LEU A 30 -5.82 -22.66 -9.88
N PRO A 31 -6.65 -21.74 -9.38
CA PRO A 31 -7.91 -22.08 -8.70
C PRO A 31 -8.98 -22.78 -9.53
N GLU A 32 -8.84 -22.78 -10.87
CA GLU A 32 -9.72 -23.55 -11.76
C GLU A 32 -9.29 -25.01 -11.86
N ASN A 33 -8.03 -25.31 -11.53
CA ASN A 33 -7.43 -26.65 -11.60
C ASN A 33 -7.40 -27.36 -10.24
N HIS A 34 -7.93 -26.76 -9.19
CA HIS A 34 -8.17 -27.42 -7.91
C HIS A 34 -9.50 -26.93 -7.35
N ASP A 35 -10.19 -27.76 -6.59
CA ASP A 35 -11.52 -27.44 -6.05
C ASP A 35 -11.40 -26.40 -4.91
N CYS A 36 -11.19 -25.14 -5.29
CA CYS A 36 -10.88 -24.07 -4.37
C CYS A 36 -12.15 -23.60 -3.66
N THR A 37 -12.37 -24.05 -2.43
CA THR A 37 -13.53 -23.65 -1.59
C THR A 37 -13.71 -22.13 -1.48
N GLY A 38 -12.63 -21.34 -1.58
CA GLY A 38 -12.70 -19.88 -1.56
C GLY A 38 -13.16 -19.23 -2.88
N LEU A 39 -13.58 -20.02 -3.87
CA LEU A 39 -14.21 -19.55 -5.12
C LEU A 39 -15.74 -19.68 -5.05
N GLU A 40 -16.25 -20.73 -4.38
CA GLU A 40 -17.71 -20.97 -4.20
C GLU A 40 -18.42 -19.80 -3.49
N ASP A 41 -17.76 -19.15 -2.53
CA ASP A 41 -18.32 -18.00 -1.82
C ASP A 41 -18.62 -16.80 -2.76
N TRP A 42 -17.84 -16.64 -3.84
CA TRP A 42 -18.02 -15.56 -4.81
C TRP A 42 -19.12 -15.84 -5.82
N ASP A 43 -19.26 -17.10 -6.25
CA ASP A 43 -20.33 -17.51 -7.16
C ASP A 43 -21.71 -17.41 -6.50
N ASN A 44 -21.79 -17.66 -5.19
CA ASN A 44 -23.04 -17.45 -4.44
C ASN A 44 -23.41 -15.96 -4.29
N LEU A 45 -22.42 -15.07 -4.21
CA LEU A 45 -22.65 -13.62 -4.17
C LEU A 45 -23.09 -13.05 -5.52
N SER A 46 -22.52 -13.53 -6.63
CA SER A 46 -22.93 -13.11 -7.98
C SER A 46 -24.34 -13.61 -8.36
N LYS A 47 -24.77 -14.74 -7.80
CA LYS A 47 -26.11 -15.29 -8.02
C LYS A 47 -27.19 -14.48 -7.31
N ARG A 48 -26.90 -13.91 -6.13
CA ARG A 48 -27.86 -13.12 -5.35
C ARG A 48 -28.08 -11.70 -5.88
N SER A 49 -27.25 -11.21 -6.80
CA SER A 49 -27.42 -9.89 -7.43
C SER A 49 -28.38 -9.87 -8.63
N ASN A 50 -28.82 -11.04 -9.11
CA ASN A 50 -29.65 -11.14 -10.33
C ASN A 50 -31.14 -11.41 -10.04
N ASP A 51 -31.53 -11.64 -8.79
CA ASP A 51 -32.91 -11.89 -8.40
C ASP A 51 -33.55 -10.61 -7.82
N GLY A 52 -34.31 -9.91 -8.68
CA GLY A 52 -35.41 -9.04 -8.25
C GLY A 52 -35.06 -7.58 -7.98
N PHE A 53 -35.09 -6.75 -9.02
CA PHE A 53 -35.55 -5.37 -8.87
C PHE A 53 -36.79 -5.23 -9.76
N GLU A 54 -37.95 -5.64 -9.21
CA GLU A 54 -39.23 -5.27 -9.79
C GLU A 54 -39.43 -3.76 -9.65
N ASN A 55 -40.04 -3.17 -10.69
CA ASN A 55 -40.16 -1.74 -10.87
C ASN A 55 -41.11 -1.13 -9.85
N ASP A 56 -40.57 -0.36 -8.91
CA ASP A 56 -41.36 0.54 -8.07
C ASP A 56 -41.12 1.98 -8.54
N ASP A 57 -42.18 2.57 -9.12
CA ASP A 57 -42.30 3.99 -9.42
C ASP A 57 -42.13 4.83 -8.15
N PHE A 58 -40.90 5.22 -7.83
CA PHE A 58 -40.62 6.28 -6.88
C PHE A 58 -39.29 6.93 -7.24
N ALA A 59 -39.33 8.09 -7.88
CA ALA A 59 -38.16 8.96 -7.99
C ALA A 59 -37.93 9.62 -6.62
N PRO A 60 -36.83 9.33 -5.90
CA PRO A 60 -36.43 10.15 -4.77
C PRO A 60 -35.50 11.24 -5.29
N GLU A 61 -35.95 12.47 -5.15
CA GLU A 61 -35.18 13.69 -5.32
C GLU A 61 -33.84 13.59 -4.58
N ALA A 62 -32.76 13.91 -5.29
CA ALA A 62 -31.39 13.83 -4.82
C ALA A 62 -31.21 14.64 -3.53
N ARG A 63 -31.17 13.92 -2.40
CA ARG A 63 -30.64 14.44 -1.15
C ARG A 63 -29.28 13.81 -0.91
N GLU A 64 -28.26 14.64 -1.02
CA GLU A 64 -26.92 14.40 -0.52
C GLU A 64 -26.99 13.95 0.94
N GLN A 65 -26.90 12.64 1.14
CA GLN A 65 -26.42 12.08 2.39
C GLN A 65 -25.01 11.62 2.11
N THR A 66 -24.07 12.54 2.33
CA THR A 66 -22.63 12.22 2.40
C THR A 66 -22.48 11.19 3.52
N ALA A 67 -22.38 9.94 3.11
CA ALA A 67 -22.10 8.82 3.98
C ALA A 67 -20.76 9.09 4.67
N GLU A 68 -20.79 9.26 5.99
CA GLU A 68 -19.68 8.90 6.85
C GLU A 68 -19.54 7.37 6.79
N ARG A 69 -19.07 6.90 5.65
CA ARG A 69 -18.68 5.51 5.45
C ARG A 69 -17.32 5.39 6.10
N GLY A 70 -17.30 4.63 7.20
CA GLY A 70 -16.14 4.41 8.04
C GLY A 70 -14.85 4.27 7.24
N GLU A 71 -13.82 4.96 7.72
CA GLU A 71 -12.44 4.79 7.31
C GLU A 71 -12.04 3.32 7.46
N SER A 72 -12.35 2.52 6.44
CA SER A 72 -11.61 1.30 6.20
C SER A 72 -10.21 1.76 5.81
N SER A 73 -9.32 1.78 6.80
CA SER A 73 -7.88 1.81 6.64
C SER A 73 -7.43 0.55 5.89
N ILE A 74 -7.79 0.48 4.62
CA ILE A 74 -7.18 -0.43 3.66
C ILE A 74 -5.82 0.19 3.41
N PHE A 75 -4.84 -0.39 4.06
CA PHE A 75 -3.42 -0.19 3.87
C PHE A 75 -3.11 -0.06 2.37
N ASP A 76 -3.07 1.19 1.89
CA ASP A 76 -2.75 1.51 0.52
C ASP A 76 -1.25 1.27 0.35
N CYS A 77 -0.89 0.06 -0.09
CA CYS A 77 0.49 -0.36 -0.36
C CYS A 77 1.16 0.54 -1.44
N SER A 78 0.38 1.37 -2.14
CA SER A 78 0.92 2.40 -3.03
C SER A 78 1.40 3.66 -2.29
N ARG A 79 0.90 3.96 -1.09
CA ARG A 79 1.38 5.05 -0.22
C ARG A 79 2.64 4.64 0.55
N LEU A 80 2.70 3.40 1.05
CA LEU A 80 3.86 2.92 1.82
C LEU A 80 5.17 2.99 1.00
N ARG A 81 5.12 2.67 -0.31
CA ARG A 81 6.26 2.86 -1.21
C ARG A 81 6.55 4.34 -1.51
N LYS A 82 5.52 5.19 -1.64
CA LYS A 82 5.69 6.63 -1.89
C LYS A 82 6.32 7.32 -0.68
N ASP A 83 5.97 6.92 0.54
CA ASP A 83 6.51 7.48 1.78
C ASP A 83 7.98 7.08 1.99
N ILE A 84 8.34 5.82 1.68
CA ILE A 84 9.73 5.35 1.71
C ILE A 84 10.58 6.05 0.64
N VAL A 85 10.07 6.14 -0.59
CA VAL A 85 10.79 6.82 -1.69
C VAL A 85 10.93 8.32 -1.42
N ALA A 86 9.90 8.98 -0.89
CA ALA A 86 9.98 10.39 -0.48
C ALA A 86 11.01 10.61 0.64
N SER A 87 11.06 9.72 1.64
CA SER A 87 12.06 9.76 2.71
C SER A 87 13.49 9.61 2.17
N LEU A 88 13.74 8.65 1.27
CA LEU A 88 15.04 8.47 0.63
C LEU A 88 15.45 9.66 -0.25
N ILE A 89 14.51 10.28 -0.96
CA ILE A 89 14.79 11.49 -1.75
C ILE A 89 15.17 12.65 -0.84
N ILE A 90 14.43 12.87 0.26
CA ILE A 90 14.69 13.96 1.21
C ILE A 90 16.06 13.77 1.87
N THR A 91 16.43 12.56 2.29
CA THR A 91 17.76 12.31 2.89
C THR A 91 18.88 12.58 1.90
N ILE A 92 18.73 12.15 0.64
CA ILE A 92 19.70 12.41 -0.43
C ILE A 92 19.83 13.92 -0.70
N LEU A 93 18.70 14.64 -0.78
CA LEU A 93 18.69 16.09 -1.00
C LEU A 93 19.31 16.89 0.16
N LEU A 94 19.30 16.37 1.39
CA LEU A 94 19.96 17.01 2.53
C LEU A 94 21.44 16.63 2.63
N ILE A 95 21.79 15.37 2.34
CA ILE A 95 23.16 14.86 2.51
C ILE A 95 24.09 15.33 1.38
N ILE A 96 23.64 15.32 0.12
CA ILE A 96 24.45 15.75 -1.03
C ILE A 96 25.05 17.16 -0.86
N PRO A 97 24.27 18.21 -0.54
CA PRO A 97 24.83 19.56 -0.38
C PRO A 97 25.76 19.66 0.82
N ILE A 98 25.48 18.95 1.93
CA ILE A 98 26.36 18.90 3.11
C ILE A 98 27.69 18.23 2.76
N SER A 99 27.67 17.13 2.03
CA SER A 99 28.86 16.43 1.57
C SER A 99 29.69 17.26 0.59
N LEU A 100 29.06 17.97 -0.35
CA LEU A 100 29.76 18.85 -1.30
C LEU A 100 30.38 20.08 -0.59
N TYR A 101 29.72 20.58 0.45
CA TYR A 101 30.20 21.66 1.31
C TYR A 101 31.43 21.25 2.13
N LEU A 102 31.37 20.09 2.81
CA LEU A 102 32.51 19.54 3.56
C LEU A 102 33.70 19.18 2.67
N SER A 103 33.44 18.87 1.39
CA SER A 103 34.48 18.58 0.41
C SER A 103 35.19 19.83 -0.12
N GLY A 104 34.81 21.04 0.31
CA GLY A 104 35.48 22.30 -0.06
C GLY A 104 35.36 22.70 -1.54
N ASN A 105 34.55 22.00 -2.33
CA ASN A 105 34.35 22.22 -3.77
C ASN A 105 33.24 23.25 -4.07
N TYR A 106 32.79 23.99 -3.06
CA TYR A 106 31.69 24.92 -3.19
C TYR A 106 32.19 26.30 -3.66
N GLN A 107 32.25 26.51 -4.97
CA GLN A 107 32.62 27.80 -5.59
C GLN A 107 31.44 28.81 -5.65
N GLY A 108 30.38 28.61 -4.86
CA GLY A 108 29.19 29.46 -4.87
C GLY A 108 29.25 30.58 -3.83
N SER A 109 29.12 31.82 -4.28
CA SER A 109 29.04 33.04 -3.47
C SER A 109 27.63 33.27 -2.90
N PHE A 110 27.10 32.32 -2.12
CA PHE A 110 25.88 32.60 -1.37
C PHE A 110 26.20 33.50 -0.17
N PRO A 111 25.44 34.56 0.07
CA PRO A 111 25.64 35.41 1.24
C PRO A 111 25.34 34.62 2.53
N ASP A 112 26.22 34.75 3.51
CA ASP A 112 26.28 33.94 4.75
C ASP A 112 24.94 33.80 5.50
N TRP A 113 24.03 34.79 5.37
CA TRP A 113 22.71 34.76 6.02
C TRP A 113 21.79 33.64 5.49
N ILE A 114 21.96 33.20 4.24
CA ILE A 114 21.19 32.08 3.68
C ILE A 114 21.56 30.76 4.37
N GLN A 115 22.82 30.61 4.80
CA GLN A 115 23.24 29.44 5.58
C GLN A 115 22.57 29.42 6.96
N VAL A 116 22.45 30.58 7.60
CA VAL A 116 21.76 30.73 8.89
C VAL A 116 20.28 30.36 8.76
N LEU A 117 19.61 30.79 7.68
CA LEU A 117 18.22 30.41 7.41
C LEU A 117 18.06 28.91 7.13
N GLY A 118 19.02 28.28 6.46
CA GLY A 118 19.01 26.82 6.24
C GLY A 118 19.10 26.02 7.53
N VAL A 119 19.99 26.42 8.45
CA VAL A 119 20.15 25.77 9.76
C VAL A 119 18.93 26.00 10.64
N ILE A 120 18.37 27.22 10.65
CA ILE A 120 17.15 27.52 11.41
C ILE A 120 15.95 26.75 10.84
N GLY A 121 15.85 26.64 9.51
CA GLY A 121 14.80 25.87 8.83
C GLY A 121 14.83 24.38 9.17
N SER A 122 16.02 23.77 9.22
CA SER A 122 16.14 22.35 9.58
C SER A 122 15.82 22.08 11.06
N ILE A 123 16.23 22.97 11.96
CA ILE A 123 15.92 22.87 13.40
C ILE A 123 14.42 23.04 13.63
N THR A 124 13.78 24.02 12.99
CA THR A 124 12.34 24.26 13.14
C THR A 124 11.50 23.10 12.59
N LEU A 125 11.85 22.55 11.43
CA LEU A 125 11.20 21.35 10.89
C LEU A 125 11.37 20.14 11.81
N SER A 126 12.55 19.95 12.41
CA SER A 126 12.80 18.87 13.38
C SER A 126 11.96 19.03 14.66
N ILE A 127 11.84 20.25 15.20
CA ILE A 127 11.00 20.52 16.37
C ILE A 127 9.51 20.28 16.05
N ILE A 128 9.06 20.69 14.87
CA ILE A 128 7.67 20.49 14.41
C ILE A 128 7.38 19.00 14.26
N THR A 129 8.27 18.22 13.64
CA THR A 129 8.07 16.77 13.48
C THR A 129 8.07 16.04 14.82
N ILE A 130 8.96 16.40 15.75
CA ILE A 130 8.95 15.86 17.13
C ILE A 130 7.63 16.18 17.83
N ARG A 131 7.12 17.42 17.67
CA ARG A 131 5.86 17.84 18.28
C ARG A 131 4.65 17.13 17.67
N LEU A 132 4.65 16.88 16.36
CA LEU A 132 3.61 16.11 15.66
C LEU A 132 3.62 14.63 16.05
N MET A 133 4.81 14.04 16.27
CA MET A 133 4.91 12.66 16.77
C MET A 133 4.45 12.49 18.22
N ARG A 134 4.58 13.52 19.06
CA ARG A 134 4.12 13.48 20.46
C ARG A 134 2.59 13.62 20.62
N HIS A 135 1.91 14.09 19.59
CA HIS A 135 0.48 14.42 19.61
C HIS A 135 -0.40 13.41 18.86
N ARG A 136 0.23 12.36 18.30
CA ARG A 136 -0.40 11.12 17.83
C ARG A 136 -0.20 10.04 18.87
#